data_AF-A0A840LDL0-F1
#
_entry.id   AF-A0A840LDL0-F1
#
_cell.length_a   1.000
_cell.length_b   1.000
_cell.length_c   1.000
_cell.angle_alpha   90.00
_cell.angle_beta   90.00
_cell.angle_gamma   90.00
#
_symmetry.space_group_name_H-M   'P 1'
#
loop_
_entity.id
_entity.type
_entity.pdbx_description
1 polymer ?
#
loop_
_entity_poly.entity_id
_entity_poly.type
_entity_poly.pdbx_seq_one_letter_code
_entity_poly.pdbx_strand_id
1 'polypeptide(L)'
;MSLKTGMRADPWLMALAAALAMASTAAAEPDAEYAVRWKSTEGGPATLDEAAELLKVDGPPTVYSIRYFSSNKTADATAAGPILRERQSKKKTDVSWKYRSTVGWADIPDGAWCPLIGKTKHKDEIDLTVLDEETVRRVYSRSCTTKASLGSALPAAMVGPQRGCTATMTRRESADETVTIESWKLAGETAIFLEVSKKGADTPAALAAFRSDILNRLRSAGVRPLERSKTELGTECH
;
A
#
# COMPACT_ATOMS: atom_id res chain seq x y z
N MET A 1 -61.07 -8.91 59.80
CA MET A 1 -61.14 -7.57 59.19
C MET A 1 -60.20 -7.54 58.01
N SER A 2 -60.74 -7.46 56.79
CA SER A 2 -60.01 -7.60 55.53
C SER A 2 -59.80 -6.20 54.94
N LEU A 3 -58.54 -5.77 54.83
CA LEU A 3 -58.17 -4.53 54.15
C LEU A 3 -57.82 -4.86 52.70
N LYS A 4 -58.72 -4.50 51.78
CA LYS A 4 -58.45 -4.45 50.33
C LYS A 4 -57.75 -3.13 50.01
N THR A 5 -56.46 -3.19 49.69
CA THR A 5 -55.73 -2.07 49.08
C THR A 5 -55.64 -2.31 47.58
N GLY A 6 -56.39 -1.53 46.81
CA GLY A 6 -56.30 -1.49 45.36
C GLY A 6 -55.11 -0.64 44.92
N MET A 7 -54.17 -1.23 44.21
CA MET A 7 -53.16 -0.49 43.43
C MET A 7 -53.77 -0.16 42.06
N ARG A 8 -54.00 1.12 41.81
CA ARG A 8 -54.23 1.66 40.46
C ARG A 8 -52.87 1.82 39.79
N ALA A 9 -52.70 1.20 38.62
CA ALA A 9 -51.54 1.43 37.78
C ALA A 9 -51.72 2.77 37.04
N ASP A 10 -50.80 3.72 37.26
CA ASP A 10 -50.75 4.98 36.53
C ASP A 10 -50.15 4.77 35.12
N PRO A 11 -50.88 5.09 34.04
CA PRO A 11 -50.42 4.86 32.66
C PRO A 11 -49.53 5.97 32.08
N TRP A 12 -48.93 6.83 32.93
CA TRP A 12 -48.30 8.09 32.50
C TRP A 12 -46.77 8.16 32.68
N LEU A 13 -46.07 7.02 32.65
CA LEU A 13 -44.60 6.95 32.68
C LEU A 13 -44.02 6.22 31.46
N MET A 14 -44.65 6.38 30.30
CA MET A 14 -44.07 6.10 28.98
C MET A 14 -43.65 7.43 28.31
N ALA A 15 -42.89 8.25 29.04
CA ALA A 15 -42.34 9.49 28.52
C ALA A 15 -40.82 9.34 28.34
N LEU A 16 -40.44 9.14 27.08
CA LEU A 16 -39.30 9.81 26.50
C LEU A 16 -37.89 9.42 26.99
N ALA A 17 -37.60 8.12 27.07
CA ALA A 17 -36.24 7.64 26.83
C ALA A 17 -36.02 7.47 25.31
N ALA A 18 -36.24 8.55 24.54
CA ALA A 18 -35.68 8.68 23.20
C ALA A 18 -34.18 8.91 23.38
N ALA A 19 -33.47 7.83 23.73
CA ALA A 19 -32.03 7.79 23.73
C ALA A 19 -31.59 8.31 22.36
N LEU A 20 -30.91 9.45 22.37
CA LEU A 20 -30.12 9.90 21.24
C LEU A 20 -29.14 8.76 20.92
N ALA A 21 -29.55 7.86 20.04
CA ALA A 21 -28.63 7.09 19.24
C ALA A 21 -27.94 8.12 18.34
N MET A 22 -26.93 8.79 18.90
CA MET A 22 -25.94 9.49 18.11
C MET A 22 -25.32 8.41 17.24
N ALA A 23 -25.87 8.26 16.04
CA ALA A 23 -25.27 7.52 14.95
C ALA A 23 -23.92 8.19 14.72
N SER A 24 -22.92 7.68 15.44
CA SER A 24 -21.53 8.01 15.20
C SER A 24 -21.28 7.47 13.81
N THR A 25 -21.34 8.36 12.81
CA THR A 25 -20.85 8.06 11.48
C THR A 25 -19.36 7.82 11.65
N ALA A 26 -18.98 6.57 11.91
CA ALA A 26 -17.60 6.16 11.91
C ALA A 26 -17.03 6.62 10.56
N ALA A 27 -16.05 7.52 10.59
CA ALA A 27 -15.34 7.91 9.39
C ALA A 27 -14.84 6.62 8.73
N ALA A 28 -14.98 6.53 7.41
CA ALA A 28 -14.44 5.39 6.68
C ALA A 28 -12.95 5.27 7.01
N GLU A 29 -12.55 4.10 7.50
CA GLU A 29 -11.15 3.82 7.82
C GLU A 29 -10.29 4.01 6.56
N PRO A 30 -9.09 4.57 6.69
CA PRO A 30 -8.22 4.77 5.54
C PRO A 30 -7.84 3.43 4.90
N ASP A 31 -7.68 3.44 3.58
CA ASP A 31 -7.17 2.29 2.84
C ASP A 31 -5.72 1.97 3.25
N ALA A 32 -5.45 0.68 3.45
CA ALA A 32 -4.13 0.14 3.75
C ALA A 32 -3.72 -0.94 2.74
N GLU A 33 -2.41 -1.02 2.49
CA GLU A 33 -1.76 -2.14 1.81
C GLU A 33 -0.83 -2.85 2.79
N TYR A 34 -1.21 -4.07 3.16
CA TYR A 34 -0.38 -4.96 3.97
C TYR A 34 0.60 -5.69 3.06
N ALA A 35 1.88 -5.72 3.42
CA ALA A 35 2.90 -6.34 2.58
C ALA A 35 3.96 -7.09 3.37
N VAL A 36 4.49 -8.16 2.77
CA VAL A 36 5.68 -8.89 3.21
C VAL A 36 6.63 -9.04 2.04
N ARG A 37 7.94 -8.91 2.30
CA ARG A 37 8.99 -8.93 1.28
C ARG A 37 10.11 -9.86 1.68
N TRP A 38 10.74 -10.55 0.74
CA TRP A 38 11.90 -11.39 1.02
C TRP A 38 12.84 -11.48 -0.18
N LYS A 39 14.08 -11.90 0.09
CA LYS A 39 15.03 -12.31 -0.95
C LYS A 39 14.86 -13.80 -1.20
N SER A 40 14.79 -14.20 -2.47
CA SER A 40 14.65 -15.61 -2.86
C SER A 40 15.81 -16.49 -2.35
N THR A 41 16.98 -15.91 -2.14
CA THR A 41 18.19 -16.61 -1.65
C THR A 41 18.22 -16.81 -0.13
N GLU A 42 17.31 -16.20 0.62
CA GLU A 42 17.28 -16.26 2.10
C GLU A 42 16.18 -17.18 2.65
N GLY A 43 15.44 -17.87 1.77
CA GLY A 43 14.37 -18.82 2.08
C GLY A 43 13.02 -18.45 1.46
N GLY A 44 12.03 -19.34 1.58
CA GLY A 44 10.71 -19.14 0.98
C GLY A 44 10.64 -19.55 -0.49
N PRO A 45 9.51 -19.22 -1.17
CA PRO A 45 9.40 -19.34 -2.62
C PRO A 45 10.51 -18.54 -3.32
N ALA A 46 11.18 -19.16 -4.28
CA ALA A 46 12.28 -18.55 -5.02
C ALA A 46 11.81 -17.76 -6.25
N THR A 47 10.58 -18.03 -6.71
CA THR A 47 10.02 -17.48 -7.95
C THR A 47 8.61 -16.92 -7.74
N LEU A 48 8.15 -16.11 -8.71
CA LEU A 48 6.78 -15.61 -8.74
C LEU A 48 5.77 -16.75 -8.81
N ASP A 49 6.07 -17.81 -9.57
CA ASP A 49 5.17 -18.95 -9.78
C ASP A 49 5.02 -19.79 -8.51
N GLU A 50 6.12 -20.07 -7.80
CA GLU A 50 6.05 -20.78 -6.51
C GLU A 50 5.25 -19.99 -5.46
N ALA A 51 5.45 -18.66 -5.39
CA ALA A 51 4.69 -17.81 -4.47
C ALA A 51 3.19 -17.79 -4.84
N ALA A 52 2.89 -17.73 -6.13
CA ALA A 52 1.54 -17.75 -6.65
C ALA A 52 0.83 -19.08 -6.41
N GLU A 53 1.51 -20.21 -6.59
CA GLU A 53 0.98 -21.53 -6.27
C GLU A 53 0.65 -21.66 -4.78
N LEU A 54 1.60 -21.29 -3.92
CA LEU A 54 1.44 -21.32 -2.46
C LEU A 54 0.23 -20.50 -1.97
N LEU A 55 0.00 -19.34 -2.60
CA LEU A 55 -1.07 -18.41 -2.24
C LEU A 55 -2.33 -18.56 -3.10
N LYS A 56 -2.35 -19.52 -4.03
CA LYS A 56 -3.45 -19.77 -4.98
C LYS A 56 -3.85 -18.53 -5.79
N VAL A 57 -2.86 -17.80 -6.29
CA VAL A 57 -3.03 -16.64 -7.16
C VAL A 57 -2.80 -17.06 -8.61
N ASP A 58 -3.81 -16.95 -9.46
CA ASP A 58 -3.83 -17.54 -10.81
C ASP A 58 -3.89 -16.52 -11.96
N GLY A 59 -3.84 -15.22 -11.66
CA GLY A 59 -3.85 -14.17 -12.68
C GLY A 59 -2.68 -14.26 -13.68
N PRO A 60 -2.81 -13.68 -14.88
CA PRO A 60 -1.70 -13.65 -15.82
C PRO A 60 -0.58 -12.70 -15.32
N PRO A 61 0.70 -13.06 -15.51
CA PRO A 61 1.79 -12.18 -15.14
C PRO A 61 1.86 -10.96 -16.07
N THR A 62 2.15 -9.79 -15.51
CA THR A 62 2.45 -8.56 -16.24
C THR A 62 3.87 -8.12 -15.93
N VAL A 63 4.69 -7.95 -16.97
CA VAL A 63 6.08 -7.49 -16.86
C VAL A 63 6.15 -5.99 -17.03
N TYR A 64 6.98 -5.36 -16.19
CA TYR A 64 7.24 -3.93 -16.17
C TYR A 64 8.74 -3.64 -16.14
N SER A 65 9.13 -2.60 -16.86
CA SER A 65 10.42 -1.91 -16.68
C SER A 65 10.19 -0.67 -15.82
N ILE A 66 11.03 -0.46 -14.82
CA ILE A 66 10.85 0.60 -13.82
C ILE A 66 12.14 1.42 -13.71
N ARG A 67 11.97 2.74 -13.79
CA ARG A 67 13.05 3.72 -13.65
C ARG A 67 12.66 4.77 -12.63
N TYR A 68 13.60 5.13 -11.76
CA TYR A 68 13.43 6.20 -10.79
C TYR A 68 14.18 7.44 -11.26
N PHE A 69 13.69 8.62 -10.89
CA PHE A 69 14.31 9.89 -11.24
C PHE A 69 14.37 10.78 -10.01
N SER A 70 15.39 11.62 -9.94
CA SER A 70 15.36 12.76 -9.03
C SER A 70 14.33 13.76 -9.56
N SER A 71 13.68 14.49 -8.66
CA SER A 71 12.95 15.70 -9.04
C SER A 71 13.84 16.90 -8.79
N ASN A 72 13.91 17.82 -9.74
CA ASN A 72 14.47 19.13 -9.44
C ASN A 72 13.45 19.85 -8.56
N LYS A 73 13.87 20.11 -7.32
CA LYS A 73 13.14 20.64 -6.17
C LYS A 73 11.87 21.44 -6.53
N THR A 74 10.71 21.00 -6.05
CA THR A 74 9.58 21.92 -5.79
C THR A 74 9.84 22.61 -4.45
N ALA A 75 9.43 23.87 -4.29
CA ALA A 75 9.66 24.65 -3.07
C ALA A 75 9.09 23.99 -1.79
N ASP A 76 8.15 23.05 -1.95
CA ASP A 76 7.37 22.42 -0.88
C ASP A 76 7.76 20.95 -0.58
N ALA A 77 9.01 20.57 -0.87
CA ALA A 77 9.46 19.20 -0.61
C ALA A 77 9.61 18.94 0.90
N THR A 78 8.99 17.85 1.37
CA THR A 78 9.32 17.20 2.65
C THR A 78 10.82 16.91 2.73
N ALA A 79 11.37 16.60 3.92
CA ALA A 79 12.79 16.30 4.06
C ALA A 79 13.28 15.18 3.10
N ALA A 80 12.41 14.22 2.77
CA ALA A 80 12.72 13.14 1.83
C ALA A 80 12.43 13.48 0.36
N GLY A 81 11.60 14.50 0.10
CA GLY A 81 11.13 14.87 -1.23
C GLY A 81 10.24 13.81 -1.90
N PRO A 82 9.79 14.08 -3.14
CA PRO A 82 8.95 13.17 -3.90
C PRO A 82 9.76 12.08 -4.60
N ILE A 83 9.14 10.92 -4.75
CA ILE A 83 9.63 9.81 -5.56
C ILE A 83 8.99 9.93 -6.95
N LEU A 84 9.81 10.27 -7.95
CA LEU A 84 9.43 10.24 -9.36
C LEU A 84 9.82 8.90 -9.97
N ARG A 85 8.84 8.20 -10.53
CA ARG A 85 9.02 6.88 -11.14
C ARG A 85 8.30 6.81 -12.47
N GLU A 86 8.98 6.26 -13.48
CA GLU A 86 8.37 5.82 -14.72
C GLU A 86 8.29 4.29 -14.72
N ARG A 87 7.13 3.77 -15.11
CA ARG A 87 6.87 2.34 -15.23
C ARG A 87 6.30 2.04 -16.61
N GLN A 88 6.94 1.16 -17.35
CA GLN A 88 6.52 0.78 -18.70
C GLN A 88 6.11 -0.69 -18.74
N SER A 89 4.97 -1.00 -19.36
CA SER A 89 4.55 -2.36 -19.72
C SER A 89 4.00 -2.40 -21.13
N LYS A 90 4.59 -3.23 -21.99
CA LYS A 90 4.27 -3.28 -23.43
C LYS A 90 4.34 -1.87 -24.03
N LYS A 91 3.20 -1.35 -24.50
CA LYS A 91 3.06 0.00 -25.09
C LYS A 91 2.47 1.04 -24.12
N LYS A 92 2.33 0.71 -22.84
CA LYS A 92 1.77 1.60 -21.80
C LYS A 92 2.89 2.12 -20.93
N THR A 93 2.90 3.42 -20.70
CA THR A 93 3.80 4.08 -19.76
C THR A 93 2.98 4.82 -18.72
N ASP A 94 3.29 4.55 -17.45
CA ASP A 94 2.77 5.26 -16.30
C ASP A 94 3.90 6.08 -15.69
N VAL A 95 3.63 7.35 -15.40
CA VAL A 95 4.52 8.20 -14.59
C VAL A 95 3.83 8.47 -13.27
N SER A 96 4.51 8.22 -12.17
CA SER A 96 4.00 8.43 -10.81
C SER A 96 4.87 9.39 -10.01
N TRP A 97 4.21 10.27 -9.27
CA TRP A 97 4.79 11.18 -8.27
C TRP A 97 4.25 10.76 -6.89
N LYS A 98 5.12 10.36 -5.97
CA LYS A 98 4.73 9.81 -4.66
C LYS A 98 5.50 10.47 -3.51
N TYR A 99 4.79 10.94 -2.50
CA TYR A 99 5.35 11.28 -1.20
C TYR A 99 5.20 10.11 -0.23
N ARG A 100 6.14 9.96 0.71
CA ARG A 100 6.12 8.96 1.77
C ARG A 100 6.51 9.61 3.09
N SER A 101 5.86 9.20 4.18
CA SER A 101 6.23 9.61 5.53
C SER A 101 6.05 8.47 6.53
N THR A 102 6.99 8.33 7.47
CA THR A 102 6.86 7.42 8.62
C THR A 102 6.26 8.10 9.85
N VAL A 103 6.11 9.43 9.84
CA VAL A 103 5.66 10.19 11.01
C VAL A 103 4.18 10.58 10.95
N GLY A 104 3.57 10.60 9.76
CA GLY A 104 2.13 10.86 9.60
C GLY A 104 1.76 11.59 8.32
N TRP A 105 0.46 11.79 8.12
CA TRP A 105 -0.07 12.58 6.99
C TRP A 105 0.35 14.06 7.03
N ALA A 106 0.59 14.61 8.22
CA ALA A 106 0.97 16.01 8.39
C ALA A 106 2.34 16.36 7.77
N ASP A 107 3.19 15.35 7.56
CA ASP A 107 4.48 15.50 6.89
C ASP A 107 4.36 15.34 5.36
N ILE A 108 3.16 15.08 4.84
CA ILE A 108 2.91 14.97 3.40
C ILE A 108 2.15 16.22 2.94
N PRO A 109 2.61 16.94 1.88
CA PRO A 109 1.94 18.14 1.40
C PRO A 109 0.46 17.91 1.09
N ASP A 110 -0.38 18.85 1.52
CA ASP A 110 -1.78 18.97 1.11
C ASP A 110 -1.92 19.89 -0.12
N GLY A 111 -3.13 19.99 -0.68
CA GLY A 111 -3.41 20.90 -1.80
C GLY A 111 -2.86 20.47 -3.18
N ALA A 112 -2.23 21.38 -3.91
CA ALA A 112 -1.76 21.18 -5.29
C ALA A 112 -0.42 20.40 -5.38
N TRP A 113 -0.31 19.29 -4.66
CA TRP A 113 0.91 18.50 -4.52
C TRP A 113 1.26 17.65 -5.76
N CYS A 114 0.32 17.47 -6.69
CA CYS A 114 0.51 16.63 -7.88
C CYS A 114 0.88 17.48 -9.11
N PRO A 115 2.15 17.46 -9.57
CA PRO A 115 2.57 18.25 -10.73
C PRO A 115 2.33 17.54 -12.07
N LEU A 116 1.76 16.34 -12.08
CA LEU A 116 1.61 15.55 -13.30
C LEU A 116 0.57 16.16 -14.25
N ILE A 117 0.95 16.29 -15.52
CA ILE A 117 0.11 16.82 -16.60
C ILE A 117 -0.86 15.73 -17.11
N GLY A 118 -2.09 16.14 -17.40
CA GLY A 118 -3.13 15.29 -17.99
C GLY A 118 -4.07 14.64 -16.96
N LYS A 119 -4.74 13.55 -17.36
CA LYS A 119 -5.68 12.84 -16.49
C LYS A 119 -4.90 12.04 -15.45
N THR A 120 -4.95 12.49 -14.20
CA THR A 120 -4.26 11.85 -13.08
C THR A 120 -5.21 10.98 -12.25
N LYS A 121 -4.70 9.87 -11.72
CA LYS A 121 -5.34 9.09 -10.66
C LYS A 121 -4.60 9.37 -9.35
N HIS A 122 -5.33 9.76 -8.32
CA HIS A 122 -4.77 10.01 -6.98
C HIS A 122 -5.03 8.81 -6.07
N LYS A 123 -4.14 8.63 -5.09
CA LYS A 123 -4.25 7.59 -4.08
C LYS A 123 -3.53 8.05 -2.81
N ASP A 124 -4.28 8.06 -1.72
CA ASP A 124 -3.75 8.10 -0.36
C ASP A 124 -3.85 6.68 0.20
N GLU A 125 -2.78 6.17 0.80
CA GLU A 125 -2.70 4.81 1.30
C GLU A 125 -1.72 4.71 2.48
N ILE A 126 -2.04 3.83 3.41
CA ILE A 126 -1.14 3.40 4.49
C ILE A 126 -0.46 2.08 4.08
N ASP A 127 0.83 2.13 3.77
CA ASP A 127 1.63 0.94 3.50
C ASP A 127 2.08 0.32 4.84
N LEU A 128 1.65 -0.91 5.13
CA LEU A 128 1.98 -1.67 6.34
C LEU A 128 2.90 -2.84 5.97
N THR A 129 4.19 -2.74 6.28
CA THR A 129 5.15 -3.84 6.09
C THR A 129 5.17 -4.70 7.34
N VAL A 130 4.76 -5.97 7.22
CA VAL A 130 4.68 -6.91 8.33
C VAL A 130 5.97 -7.74 8.36
N LEU A 131 6.75 -7.59 9.42
CA LEU A 131 8.04 -8.25 9.59
C LEU A 131 7.93 -9.53 10.40
N ASP A 132 7.04 -9.55 11.37
CA ASP A 132 6.70 -10.72 12.20
C ASP A 132 5.33 -10.53 12.88
N GLU A 133 5.04 -11.32 13.92
CA GLU A 133 3.77 -11.25 14.68
C GLU A 133 3.59 -9.98 15.50
N GLU A 134 4.67 -9.28 15.83
CA GLU A 134 4.68 -8.13 16.74
C GLU A 134 5.10 -6.85 16.01
N THR A 135 5.90 -6.98 14.95
CA THR A 135 6.54 -5.86 14.28
C THR A 135 5.85 -5.53 12.95
N VAL A 136 5.26 -4.34 12.89
CA VAL A 136 4.69 -3.76 11.67
C VAL A 136 5.26 -2.36 11.45
N ARG A 137 5.89 -2.15 10.29
CA ARG A 137 6.37 -0.83 9.88
C ARG A 137 5.28 -0.12 9.08
N ARG A 138 4.89 1.06 9.55
CA ARG A 138 3.87 1.90 8.93
C ARG A 138 4.50 3.02 8.10
N VAL A 139 3.98 3.23 6.90
CA VAL A 139 4.35 4.36 6.04
C VAL A 139 3.09 4.93 5.40
N TYR A 140 2.88 6.23 5.57
CA TYR A 140 1.85 6.99 4.89
C TYR A 140 2.35 7.35 3.49
N SER A 141 1.52 7.18 2.46
CA SER A 141 1.88 7.57 1.11
C SER A 141 0.76 8.26 0.37
N ARG A 142 1.10 9.33 -0.34
CA ARG A 142 0.22 10.08 -1.23
C ARG A 142 0.84 10.06 -2.61
N SER A 143 0.08 9.64 -3.61
CA SER A 143 0.62 9.48 -4.96
C SER A 143 -0.37 9.80 -6.05
N CYS A 144 0.13 10.41 -7.11
CA CYS A 144 -0.62 10.60 -8.34
C CYS A 144 0.09 9.90 -9.48
N THR A 145 -0.69 9.39 -10.44
CA THR A 145 -0.18 8.70 -11.62
C THR A 145 -0.89 9.18 -12.87
N THR A 146 -0.16 9.40 -13.95
CA THR A 146 -0.69 9.70 -15.29
C THR A 146 -0.18 8.67 -16.30
N LYS A 147 -0.97 8.44 -17.36
CA LYS A 147 -0.61 7.54 -18.47
C LYS A 147 0.05 8.35 -19.59
N ALA A 148 1.34 8.60 -19.46
CA ALA A 148 2.15 9.34 -20.42
C ALA A 148 3.63 8.96 -20.26
N SER A 149 4.47 9.30 -21.23
CA SER A 149 5.93 9.26 -21.05
C SER A 149 6.39 10.37 -20.11
N LEU A 150 7.55 10.21 -19.48
CA LEU A 150 8.08 11.19 -18.51
C LEU A 150 8.12 12.63 -19.05
N GLY A 151 8.59 12.83 -20.29
CA GLY A 151 8.72 14.15 -20.90
C GLY A 151 7.39 14.83 -21.24
N SER A 152 6.29 14.08 -21.32
CA SER A 152 4.94 14.62 -21.51
C SER A 152 4.15 14.72 -20.19
N ALA A 153 4.54 13.94 -19.19
CA ALA A 153 3.89 13.90 -17.88
C ALA A 153 4.31 15.07 -16.97
N LEU A 154 5.48 15.67 -17.20
CA LEU A 154 6.06 16.72 -16.36
C LEU A 154 6.79 17.78 -17.20
N PRO A 155 6.81 19.05 -16.74
CA PRO A 155 7.72 20.04 -17.29
C PRO A 155 9.18 19.59 -17.14
N ALA A 156 9.99 19.78 -18.20
CA ALA A 156 11.39 19.35 -18.21
C ALA A 156 12.21 19.92 -17.03
N ALA A 157 11.89 21.13 -16.58
CA ALA A 157 12.53 21.78 -15.44
C ALA A 157 12.39 20.99 -14.12
N MET A 158 11.35 20.15 -13.99
CA MET A 158 11.09 19.36 -12.78
C MET A 158 11.76 17.98 -12.79
N VAL A 159 12.22 17.52 -13.96
CA VAL A 159 12.80 16.19 -14.11
C VAL A 159 14.31 16.27 -13.90
N GLY A 160 14.79 15.64 -12.84
CA GLY A 160 16.20 15.46 -12.58
C GLY A 160 16.78 14.23 -13.29
N PRO A 161 18.06 13.90 -13.03
CA PRO A 161 18.68 12.71 -13.60
C PRO A 161 17.98 11.43 -13.13
N GLN A 162 18.07 10.38 -13.95
CA GLN A 162 17.66 9.04 -13.55
C GLN A 162 18.46 8.62 -12.31
N ARG A 163 17.76 8.11 -11.29
CA ARG A 163 18.34 7.52 -10.09
C ARG A 163 18.52 6.03 -10.29
N GLY A 164 19.70 5.53 -9.92
CA GLY A 164 20.03 4.12 -9.99
C GLY A 164 19.86 3.53 -11.38
N CYS A 165 19.52 2.25 -11.42
CA CYS A 165 19.38 1.46 -12.63
C CYS A 165 17.91 1.15 -12.93
N THR A 166 17.69 0.56 -14.10
CA THR A 166 16.38 0.02 -14.48
C THR A 166 16.12 -1.30 -13.76
N ALA A 167 15.00 -1.39 -13.04
CA ALA A 167 14.54 -2.65 -12.45
C ALA A 167 13.49 -3.31 -13.35
N THR A 168 13.47 -4.65 -13.35
CA THR A 168 12.39 -5.43 -13.96
C THR A 168 11.47 -5.94 -12.86
N MET A 169 10.18 -5.69 -12.99
CA MET A 169 9.15 -6.20 -12.07
C MET A 169 8.16 -7.07 -12.85
N THR A 170 7.94 -8.29 -12.39
CA THR A 170 6.83 -9.13 -12.86
C THR A 170 5.78 -9.20 -11.77
N ARG A 171 4.54 -8.86 -12.11
CA ARG A 171 3.41 -8.84 -11.18
C ARG A 171 2.38 -9.89 -11.55
N ARG A 172 1.79 -10.54 -10.55
CA ARG A 172 0.56 -11.33 -10.65
C ARG A 172 -0.46 -10.82 -9.63
N GLU A 173 -1.73 -10.78 -10.00
CA GLU A 173 -2.84 -10.33 -9.13
C GLU A 173 -3.88 -11.45 -9.02
N SER A 174 -4.57 -11.55 -7.89
CA SER A 174 -5.74 -12.42 -7.74
C SER A 174 -6.89 -11.92 -8.61
N ALA A 175 -7.87 -12.78 -8.91
CA ALA A 175 -9.01 -12.43 -9.76
C ALA A 175 -9.84 -11.23 -9.24
N ASP A 176 -9.88 -11.03 -7.93
CA ASP A 176 -10.54 -9.90 -7.25
C ASP A 176 -9.62 -8.70 -7.02
N GLU A 177 -8.37 -8.76 -7.49
CA GLU A 177 -7.32 -7.75 -7.34
C GLU A 177 -7.01 -7.36 -5.88
N THR A 178 -7.34 -8.24 -4.92
CA THR A 178 -7.08 -7.99 -3.49
C THR A 178 -5.68 -8.41 -3.08
N VAL A 179 -5.13 -9.48 -3.68
CA VAL A 179 -3.77 -9.98 -3.43
C VAL A 179 -2.91 -9.73 -4.66
N THR A 180 -1.72 -9.16 -4.43
CA THR A 180 -0.72 -8.91 -5.47
C THR A 180 0.59 -9.60 -5.09
N ILE A 181 1.23 -10.25 -6.05
CA ILE A 181 2.58 -10.81 -5.92
C ILE A 181 3.46 -10.10 -6.94
N GLU A 182 4.57 -9.55 -6.48
CA GLU A 182 5.58 -8.91 -7.34
C GLU A 182 6.93 -9.60 -7.17
N SER A 183 7.57 -9.92 -8.28
CA SER A 183 8.96 -10.35 -8.35
C SER A 183 9.79 -9.24 -8.98
N TRP A 184 10.88 -8.86 -8.31
CA TRP A 184 11.74 -7.74 -8.63
C TRP A 184 13.15 -8.23 -8.89
N LYS A 185 13.64 -7.94 -10.10
CA LYS A 185 15.05 -8.08 -10.47
C LYS A 185 15.65 -6.69 -10.57
N LEU A 186 16.47 -6.36 -9.57
CA LEU A 186 17.22 -5.12 -9.53
C LEU A 186 18.49 -5.26 -10.38
N ALA A 187 19.01 -4.17 -10.92
CA ALA A 187 20.27 -4.24 -11.67
C ALA A 187 21.44 -4.45 -10.71
N GLY A 188 22.46 -5.19 -11.15
CA GLY A 188 23.62 -5.54 -10.31
C GLY A 188 23.36 -6.68 -9.32
N GLU A 189 22.09 -6.96 -9.00
CA GLU A 189 21.71 -8.01 -8.07
C GLU A 189 21.49 -9.34 -8.79
N THR A 190 22.05 -10.41 -8.21
CA THR A 190 21.79 -11.79 -8.64
C THR A 190 20.51 -12.34 -7.98
N ALA A 191 20.19 -11.86 -6.78
CA ALA A 191 19.00 -12.26 -6.04
C ALA A 191 17.72 -11.67 -6.65
N ILE A 192 16.61 -12.40 -6.50
CA ILE A 192 15.27 -11.92 -6.80
C ILE A 192 14.64 -11.48 -5.48
N PHE A 193 14.01 -10.30 -5.51
CA PHE A 193 13.22 -9.82 -4.38
C PHE A 193 11.74 -10.10 -4.67
N LEU A 194 11.04 -10.67 -3.72
CA LEU A 194 9.61 -10.95 -3.84
C LEU A 194 8.83 -10.10 -2.84
N GLU A 195 7.63 -9.71 -3.24
CA GLU A 195 6.67 -8.99 -2.43
C GLU A 195 5.31 -9.65 -2.60
N VAL A 196 4.61 -9.85 -1.49
CA VAL A 196 3.18 -10.15 -1.50
C VAL A 196 2.47 -9.03 -0.76
N SER A 197 1.46 -8.44 -1.38
CA SER A 197 0.62 -7.42 -0.76
C SER A 197 -0.87 -7.76 -0.81
N LYS A 198 -1.63 -7.26 0.17
CA LYS A 198 -3.10 -7.36 0.23
C LYS A 198 -3.71 -6.01 0.59
N LYS A 199 -4.72 -5.58 -0.15
CA LYS A 199 -5.50 -4.37 0.16
C LYS A 199 -6.49 -4.65 1.29
N GLY A 200 -6.73 -3.67 2.16
CA GLY A 200 -7.76 -3.75 3.20
C GLY A 200 -7.92 -2.42 3.95
N ALA A 201 -8.83 -2.38 4.91
CA ALA A 201 -8.92 -1.24 5.84
C ALA A 201 -7.76 -1.25 6.83
N ASP A 202 -7.31 -0.09 7.30
CA ASP A 202 -6.32 0.04 8.38
C ASP A 202 -6.92 -0.34 9.75
N THR A 203 -7.11 -1.64 9.99
CA THR A 203 -7.74 -2.15 11.22
C THR A 203 -7.00 -3.37 11.77
N PRO A 204 -7.04 -3.62 13.08
CA PRO A 204 -6.46 -4.84 13.67
C PRO A 204 -7.03 -6.13 13.05
N ALA A 205 -8.31 -6.15 12.69
CA ALA A 205 -8.95 -7.30 12.06
C ALA A 205 -8.38 -7.60 10.66
N ALA A 206 -8.17 -6.57 9.84
CA ALA A 206 -7.57 -6.72 8.52
C ALA A 206 -6.10 -7.16 8.60
N LEU A 207 -5.33 -6.64 9.57
CA LEU A 207 -3.97 -7.10 9.86
C LEU A 207 -3.95 -8.58 10.27
N ALA A 208 -4.85 -8.99 11.17
CA ALA A 208 -4.95 -10.38 11.60
C ALA A 208 -5.32 -11.32 10.43
N ALA A 209 -6.23 -10.88 9.56
CA ALA A 209 -6.57 -11.61 8.34
C ALA A 209 -5.36 -11.73 7.40
N PHE A 210 -4.59 -10.65 7.18
CA PHE A 210 -3.36 -10.72 6.40
C PHE A 210 -2.35 -11.72 6.97
N ARG A 211 -2.16 -11.72 8.30
CA ARG A 211 -1.26 -12.66 8.98
C ARG A 211 -1.69 -14.11 8.78
N SER A 212 -2.96 -14.39 9.03
CA SER A 212 -3.54 -15.73 8.88
C SER A 212 -3.50 -16.23 7.43
N ASP A 213 -3.95 -15.40 6.48
CA ASP A 213 -4.17 -15.83 5.10
C ASP A 213 -2.87 -15.92 4.29
N ILE A 214 -1.91 -15.03 4.57
CA ILE A 214 -0.71 -14.83 3.75
C ILE A 214 0.56 -15.09 4.55
N LEU A 215 0.80 -14.31 5.62
CA LEU A 215 2.09 -14.33 6.31
C LEU A 215 2.42 -15.72 6.88
N ASN A 216 1.46 -16.36 7.54
CA ASN A 216 1.67 -17.68 8.16
C ASN A 216 2.03 -18.75 7.12
N ARG A 217 1.43 -18.69 5.93
CA ARG A 217 1.76 -19.62 4.83
C ARG A 217 3.17 -19.38 4.32
N LEU A 218 3.53 -18.11 4.09
CA LEU A 218 4.86 -17.72 3.64
C LEU A 218 5.94 -18.10 4.67
N ARG A 219 5.71 -17.84 5.96
CA ARG A 219 6.63 -18.24 7.04
C ARG A 219 6.77 -19.75 7.15
N SER A 220 5.67 -20.49 7.00
CA SER A 220 5.70 -21.97 6.95
C SER A 220 6.51 -22.50 5.77
N ALA A 221 6.60 -21.73 4.68
CA ALA A 221 7.46 -22.01 3.53
C ALA A 221 8.91 -21.51 3.70
N GLY A 222 9.26 -20.92 4.85
CA GLY A 222 10.61 -20.46 5.16
C GLY A 222 10.92 -19.02 4.77
N VAL A 223 9.91 -18.21 4.44
CA VAL A 223 10.10 -16.77 4.13
C VAL A 223 10.67 -16.03 5.35
N ARG A 224 11.70 -15.19 5.08
CA ARG A 224 12.29 -14.25 6.04
C ARG A 224 11.98 -12.81 5.62
N PRO A 225 11.09 -12.11 6.32
CA PRO A 225 10.69 -10.76 5.95
C PRO A 225 11.84 -9.74 5.97
N LEU A 226 11.84 -8.84 5.00
CA LEU A 226 12.77 -7.71 4.90
C LEU A 226 12.12 -6.42 5.39
N GLU A 227 12.89 -5.61 6.11
CA GLU A 227 12.46 -4.29 6.61
C GLU A 227 12.30 -3.22 5.52
N ARG A 228 13.02 -3.42 4.40
CA ARG A 228 13.12 -2.45 3.31
C ARG A 228 11.95 -2.58 2.34
N SER A 229 11.41 -1.45 1.92
CA SER A 229 10.38 -1.33 0.89
C SER A 229 10.96 -1.46 -0.51
N LYS A 230 10.12 -1.81 -1.49
CA LYS A 230 10.48 -1.82 -2.91
C LYS A 230 10.99 -0.49 -3.44
N THR A 231 10.52 0.63 -2.88
CA THR A 231 11.01 1.95 -3.26
C THR A 231 12.44 2.14 -2.78
N GLU A 232 12.74 1.83 -1.52
CA GLU A 232 14.10 1.92 -0.97
C GLU A 232 15.04 1.02 -1.78
N LEU A 233 14.65 -0.24 -2.02
CA LEU A 233 15.42 -1.19 -2.83
C LEU A 233 15.61 -0.73 -4.28
N GLY A 234 14.61 -0.11 -4.90
CA GLY A 234 14.68 0.32 -6.30
C GLY A 234 15.40 1.66 -6.51
N THR A 235 15.53 2.50 -5.48
CA THR A 235 16.22 3.80 -5.58
C THR A 235 17.71 3.75 -5.29
N GLU A 236 18.18 2.66 -4.67
CA GLU A 236 19.58 2.39 -4.39
C GLU A 236 20.06 1.35 -5.40
N CYS A 237 20.95 1.74 -6.30
CA CYS A 237 21.69 0.78 -7.11
C CYS A 237 23.16 0.99 -6.77
N HIS A 238 23.81 -0.09 -6.36
CA HIS A 238 25.23 -0.16 -6.02
C HIS A 238 26.00 -0.78 -7.19
#